data_AF-A0A4W5MLT5-F1
#
_entry.id   AF-A0A4W5MLT5-F1
#
_cell.length_a   1.000
_cell.length_b   1.000
_cell.length_c   1.000
_cell.angle_alpha   90.00
_cell.angle_beta   90.00
_cell.angle_gamma   90.00
#
_symmetry.space_group_name_H-M   'P 1'
#
loop_
_entity.id
_entity.type
_entity.pdbx_description
1 polymer ?
#
loop_
_entity_poly.entity_id
_entity_poly.type
_entity_poly.pdbx_seq_one_letter_code
_entity_poly.pdbx_strand_id
1 'polypeptide(L)'
;MCFTDTKWAFHTCGAVGSEGPTPTQCTSSYRNSNINVTVATRSPFKGIQIWRVPETGSYRITACGAAGGRSVLTMAKSHGVQLTADFLLQEGELLHILVGQK
;
A
#
# COMPACT_ATOMS: atom_id res chain seq x y z
N MET A 1 -21.95 17.48 12.38
CA MET A 1 -21.75 16.04 12.17
C MET A 1 -20.26 15.83 12.01
N CYS A 2 -19.61 15.07 12.89
CA CYS A 2 -18.17 14.81 12.79
C CYS A 2 -18.00 13.69 11.77
N PHE A 3 -17.52 14.00 10.56
CA PHE A 3 -17.15 12.98 9.59
C PHE A 3 -15.93 12.25 10.16
N THR A 4 -16.12 11.01 10.59
CA THR A 4 -15.00 10.11 10.90
C THR A 4 -14.31 9.80 9.57
N ASP A 5 -13.22 10.51 9.26
CA ASP A 5 -12.37 10.24 8.11
C ASP A 5 -11.85 8.80 8.24
N THR A 6 -12.45 7.89 7.48
CA THR A 6 -12.06 6.48 7.51
C THR A 6 -10.78 6.36 6.69
N LYS A 7 -9.66 6.15 7.38
CA LYS A 7 -8.34 6.06 6.75
C LYS A 7 -7.93 4.60 6.60
N TRP A 8 -7.50 4.21 5.40
CA TRP A 8 -6.84 2.94 5.13
C TRP A 8 -5.36 3.20 4.83
N ALA A 9 -4.47 2.69 5.69
CA ALA A 9 -3.02 2.86 5.56
C ALA A 9 -2.37 1.52 5.19
N PHE A 10 -2.09 1.33 3.90
CA PHE A 10 -1.40 0.14 3.40
C PHE A 10 0.11 0.28 3.58
N HIS A 11 0.75 -0.79 4.04
CA HIS A 11 2.19 -0.84 4.25
C HIS A 11 2.74 -2.23 3.89
N THR A 12 4.04 -2.48 4.07
CA THR A 12 4.72 -3.70 3.60
C THR A 12 4.31 -4.98 4.32
N CYS A 13 3.39 -4.94 5.28
CA CYS A 13 3.04 -6.06 6.17
C CYS A 13 4.24 -6.70 6.89
N GLY A 14 5.36 -5.97 7.03
CA GLY A 14 6.60 -6.49 7.62
C GLY A 14 7.53 -7.23 6.66
N ALA A 15 7.23 -7.28 5.36
CA ALA A 15 8.14 -7.81 4.35
C ALA A 15 9.41 -6.94 4.21
N VAL A 16 10.53 -7.61 3.90
CA VAL A 16 11.89 -7.05 3.75
C VAL A 16 12.56 -7.77 2.57
N GLY A 17 13.35 -7.07 1.77
CA GLY A 17 14.11 -7.64 0.64
C GLY A 17 13.40 -7.57 -0.71
N SER A 18 13.63 -8.54 -1.59
CA SER A 18 13.05 -8.54 -2.95
C SER A 18 11.67 -9.21 -3.04
N GLU A 19 11.30 -10.00 -2.04
CA GLU A 19 10.04 -10.74 -1.99
C GLU A 19 8.98 -9.93 -1.25
N GLY A 20 7.80 -9.79 -1.87
CA GLY A 20 6.67 -9.13 -1.23
C GLY A 20 6.06 -9.96 -0.09
N PRO A 21 5.10 -9.39 0.66
CA PRO A 21 4.52 -10.04 1.82
C PRO A 21 3.76 -11.33 1.50
N THR A 22 3.63 -12.20 2.49
CA THR A 22 2.73 -13.36 2.45
C THR A 22 1.34 -12.99 2.96
N PRO A 23 0.29 -13.78 2.62
CA PRO A 23 -1.04 -13.58 3.20
C PRO A 23 -1.02 -13.57 4.73
N THR A 24 -0.27 -14.49 5.35
CA THR A 24 -0.17 -14.59 6.82
C THR A 24 0.48 -13.36 7.46
N GLN A 25 1.46 -12.75 6.79
CA GLN A 25 2.08 -11.49 7.23
C GLN A 25 1.05 -10.35 7.22
N CYS A 26 0.30 -10.17 6.13
CA CYS A 26 -0.70 -9.11 6.07
C CYS A 26 -1.89 -9.36 7.02
N THR A 27 -2.38 -10.60 7.16
CA THR A 27 -3.44 -10.91 8.13
C THR A 27 -3.00 -10.59 9.56
N SER A 28 -1.75 -10.88 9.92
CA SER A 28 -1.21 -10.55 11.25
C SER A 28 -1.04 -9.05 11.43
N SER A 29 -0.55 -8.37 10.39
CA SER A 29 -0.29 -6.94 10.40
C SER A 29 -1.56 -6.09 10.53
N TYR A 30 -2.64 -6.50 9.88
CA TYR A 30 -3.91 -5.78 9.84
C TYR A 30 -4.95 -6.29 10.83
N ARG A 31 -4.58 -7.21 11.74
CA ARG A 31 -5.51 -7.92 12.66
C ARG A 31 -6.47 -7.02 13.44
N ASN A 32 -6.05 -5.81 13.80
CA ASN A 32 -6.85 -4.85 14.57
C ASN A 32 -7.10 -3.55 13.78
N SER A 33 -7.22 -3.65 12.46
CA SER A 33 -7.45 -2.51 11.57
C SER A 33 -8.71 -2.69 10.73
N ASN A 34 -9.17 -1.60 10.13
CA ASN A 34 -10.25 -1.57 9.13
C ASN A 34 -9.79 -2.05 7.73
N ILE A 35 -8.60 -2.63 7.62
CA ILE A 35 -7.99 -3.06 6.36
C ILE A 35 -8.12 -4.57 6.25
N ASN A 36 -8.75 -5.02 5.17
CA ASN A 36 -8.74 -6.42 4.77
C ASN A 36 -8.21 -6.52 3.34
N VAL A 37 -7.09 -7.21 3.17
CA VAL A 37 -6.42 -7.36 1.87
C VAL A 37 -6.22 -8.83 1.54
N THR A 38 -6.39 -9.16 0.26
CA THR A 38 -5.96 -10.44 -0.29
C THR A 38 -4.58 -10.27 -0.88
N VAL A 39 -3.60 -11.05 -0.43
CA VAL A 39 -2.25 -10.98 -0.98
C VAL A 39 -2.12 -11.97 -2.14
N ALA A 40 -1.74 -11.47 -3.31
CA ALA A 40 -1.50 -12.31 -4.46
C ALA A 40 -0.29 -13.22 -4.22
N THR A 41 -0.45 -14.52 -4.45
CA THR A 41 0.58 -15.55 -4.18
C THR A 41 1.25 -16.09 -5.44
N ARG A 42 0.70 -15.77 -6.62
CA ARG A 42 1.18 -16.27 -7.91
C ARG A 42 2.01 -15.21 -8.63
N SER A 43 3.08 -15.65 -9.30
CA SER A 43 3.85 -14.83 -10.23
C SER A 43 2.96 -14.43 -11.43
N PRO A 44 3.06 -13.19 -11.98
CA PRO A 44 4.03 -12.13 -11.66
C PRO A 44 3.63 -11.20 -10.51
N PHE A 45 2.44 -11.36 -9.92
CA PHE A 45 1.87 -10.43 -8.94
C PHE A 45 2.12 -10.83 -7.48
N LYS A 46 3.09 -11.71 -7.23
CA LYS A 46 3.38 -12.24 -5.89
C LYS A 46 3.71 -11.11 -4.93
N GLY A 47 2.98 -11.02 -3.81
CA GLY A 47 3.16 -10.02 -2.77
C GLY A 47 2.35 -8.73 -2.94
N ILE A 48 1.60 -8.57 -4.03
CA ILE A 48 0.69 -7.44 -4.20
C ILE A 48 -0.51 -7.58 -3.27
N GLN A 49 -0.84 -6.50 -2.55
CA GLN A 49 -2.02 -6.42 -1.70
C GLN A 49 -3.21 -5.97 -2.52
N ILE A 50 -4.27 -6.78 -2.55
CA ILE A 50 -5.51 -6.48 -3.26
C ILE A 50 -6.52 -6.02 -2.23
N TRP A 51 -6.97 -4.78 -2.35
CA TRP A 51 -8.00 -4.20 -1.50
C TRP A 51 -9.30 -4.03 -2.30
N ARG A 52 -10.40 -4.45 -1.69
CA ARG A 52 -11.73 -4.31 -2.27
C ARG A 52 -12.40 -3.07 -1.68
N VAL A 53 -12.83 -2.17 -2.56
CA VAL A 53 -13.52 -0.94 -2.17
C VAL A 53 -14.82 -1.29 -1.43
N PRO A 54 -15.03 -0.79 -0.20
CA PRO A 54 -16.19 -1.15 0.61
C PRO A 54 -17.46 -0.42 0.21
N GLU A 55 -17.35 0.78 -0.38
CA GLU A 55 -18.50 1.61 -0.77
C GLU A 55 -18.14 2.51 -1.96
N THR A 56 -19.10 2.79 -2.84
CA THR A 56 -18.90 3.74 -3.95
C THR A 56 -18.74 5.15 -3.41
N GLY A 57 -17.68 5.86 -3.80
CA GLY A 57 -17.44 7.21 -3.29
C GLY A 57 -16.16 7.86 -3.84
N SER A 58 -15.90 9.09 -3.39
CA SER A 58 -14.65 9.78 -3.68
C SER A 58 -13.60 9.41 -2.64
N TYR A 59 -12.49 8.85 -3.09
CA TYR A 59 -11.38 8.40 -2.26
C TYR A 59 -10.13 9.23 -2.57
N ARG A 60 -9.53 9.79 -1.53
CA ARG A 60 -8.23 10.46 -1.64
C ARG A 60 -7.10 9.47 -1.42
N ILE A 61 -6.41 9.12 -2.49
CA ILE A 61 -5.28 8.19 -2.45
C ILE A 61 -3.99 8.98 -2.31
N THR A 62 -3.20 8.66 -1.29
CA THR A 62 -1.84 9.20 -1.10
C THR A 62 -0.82 8.08 -1.25
N ALA A 63 0.10 8.23 -2.19
CA ALA A 63 1.20 7.30 -2.42
C ALA A 63 2.53 7.97 -2.08
N CYS A 64 3.37 7.29 -1.28
CA CYS A 64 4.70 7.74 -0.91
C CYS A 64 5.75 6.83 -1.56
N GLY A 65 6.49 7.36 -2.53
CA GLY A 65 7.59 6.70 -3.21
C GLY A 65 8.89 6.76 -2.42
N ALA A 66 9.78 5.82 -2.71
CA ALA A 66 11.06 5.69 -2.02
C ALA A 66 12.03 6.83 -2.35
N ALA A 67 12.86 7.18 -1.36
CA ALA A 67 14.06 8.00 -1.53
C ALA A 67 15.13 7.24 -2.33
N GLY A 68 15.93 7.96 -3.12
CA GLY A 68 17.03 7.38 -3.88
C GLY A 68 18.15 6.86 -2.98
N GLY A 69 18.80 5.79 -3.46
CA GLY A 69 19.93 5.16 -2.79
C GLY A 69 21.17 6.05 -2.72
N ARG A 70 22.12 5.65 -1.88
CA ARG A 70 23.42 6.30 -1.75
C ARG A 70 24.33 5.86 -2.90
N SER A 71 24.97 6.80 -3.59
CA SER A 71 25.99 6.48 -4.61
C SER A 71 27.39 6.50 -3.98
N VAL A 72 28.35 5.83 -4.61
CA VAL A 72 29.78 5.88 -4.23
C VAL A 72 30.33 7.32 -4.33
N LEU A 73 29.79 8.11 -5.27
CA LEU A 73 30.25 9.47 -5.55
C LEU A 73 29.48 10.56 -4.78
N THR A 74 28.28 10.24 -4.29
CA THR A 74 27.41 11.19 -3.59
C THR A 74 26.76 10.53 -2.39
N MET A 75 27.15 10.97 -1.20
CA MET A 75 26.62 10.48 0.08
C MET A 75 25.19 10.97 0.37
N ALA A 76 24.70 11.97 -0.38
CA ALA A 76 23.36 12.52 -0.22
C ALA A 76 22.30 11.55 -0.75
N LYS A 77 21.26 11.32 0.06
CA LYS A 77 20.05 10.61 -0.37
C LYS A 77 19.13 11.60 -1.05
N SER A 78 18.47 11.20 -2.15
CA SER A 78 17.40 12.02 -2.69
C SER A 78 16.13 11.86 -1.86
N HIS A 79 15.25 12.86 -1.87
CA HIS A 79 13.94 12.74 -1.24
C HIS A 79 13.05 11.77 -2.04
N GLY A 80 12.17 11.08 -1.33
CA GLY A 80 11.07 10.36 -1.97
C GLY A 80 10.04 11.32 -2.55
N VAL A 81 9.07 10.78 -3.30
CA VAL A 81 7.98 11.55 -3.90
C VAL A 81 6.68 11.21 -3.19
N GLN A 82 5.86 12.21 -2.89
CA GLN A 82 4.48 11.99 -2.43
C GLN A 82 3.52 12.46 -3.50
N LEU A 83 2.62 11.58 -3.94
CA LEU A 83 1.53 11.90 -4.86
C LEU A 83 0.21 11.76 -4.11
N THR A 84 -0.69 12.73 -4.29
CA THR A 84 -2.04 12.69 -3.73
C THR A 84 -3.02 13.02 -4.84
N ALA A 85 -4.03 12.17 -5.02
CA ALA A 85 -5.07 12.38 -6.01
C ALA A 85 -6.40 11.81 -5.52
N ASP A 86 -7.48 12.44 -5.94
CA ASP A 86 -8.84 12.02 -5.64
C ASP A 86 -9.38 11.17 -6.79
N PHE A 87 -9.95 10.02 -6.46
CA PHE A 87 -10.51 9.07 -7.41
C PHE A 87 -11.93 8.73 -7.02
N LEU A 88 -12.83 8.68 -7.99
CA LEU A 88 -14.15 8.09 -7.80
C LEU A 88 -14.01 6.58 -7.95
N LEU A 89 -14.20 5.84 -6.87
CA LEU A 89 -14.12 4.38 -6.86
C LEU A 89 -15.50 3.78 -6.67
N GLN A 90 -15.72 2.62 -7.29
CA GLN A 90 -16.98 1.88 -7.18
C GLN A 90 -16.89 0.81 -6.11
N GLU A 91 -18.00 0.56 -5.42
CA GLU A 91 -18.11 -0.56 -4.48
C GLU A 91 -17.70 -1.87 -5.17
N GLY A 92 -16.82 -2.61 -4.51
CA GLY A 92 -16.34 -3.89 -4.99
C GLY A 92 -15.22 -3.82 -6.02
N GLU A 93 -14.82 -2.62 -6.47
CA GLU A 93 -13.63 -2.43 -7.30
C GLU A 93 -12.37 -2.94 -6.57
N LEU A 94 -11.43 -3.50 -7.32
CA LEU A 94 -10.22 -4.12 -6.78
C LEU A 94 -8.99 -3.25 -7.06
N LEU A 95 -8.42 -2.70 -6.00
CA LEU A 95 -7.18 -1.93 -6.07
C LEU A 95 -6.00 -2.85 -5.82
N HIS A 96 -5.04 -2.84 -6.74
CA HIS A 96 -3.78 -3.58 -6.65
C HIS A 96 -2.71 -2.65 -6.08
N ILE A 97 -2.27 -2.94 -4.86
CA ILE A 97 -1.39 -2.07 -4.08
C ILE A 97 -0.04 -2.77 -3.93
N LEU A 98 0.96 -2.23 -4.63
CA LEU A 98 2.35 -2.65 -4.49
C LEU A 98 3.05 -1.66 -3.57
N VAL A 99 3.48 -2.15 -2.40
CA VAL A 99 4.26 -1.36 -1.45
C VAL A 99 5.71 -1.84 -1.48
N GLY A 100 6.63 -0.95 -1.85
CA GLY A 100 8.06 -1.27 -1.86
C GLY A 100 8.58 -1.56 -0.45
N GLN A 101 9.30 -2.67 -0.30
CA GLN A 101 9.94 -3.04 0.96
C GLN A 101 11.39 -2.56 1.07
N LYS A 102 11.94 -2.59 2.28
CA LYS A 102 13.32 -2.18 2.60
C LYS A 102 14.28 -3.36 2.51
#